data_AF-A0AAD5T9U3-F1
#
_entry.id   AF-A0AAD5T9U3-F1
#
_cell.length_a   1.000
_cell.length_b   1.000
_cell.length_c   1.000
_cell.angle_alpha   90.00
_cell.angle_beta   90.00
_cell.angle_gamma   90.00
#
_symmetry.space_group_name_H-M   'P 1'
#
loop_
_entity.id
_entity.type
_entity.pdbx_description
1 polymer ?
#
loop_
_entity_poly.entity_id
_entity_poly.type
_entity_poly.pdbx_seq_one_letter_code
_entity_poly.pdbx_strand_id
1 'polypeptide(L)'
;MAPPLLTTMSSQAANMRAASQIRFDDVRHQKRAVVKGRTLAQKPVPLLAHLTQFEKSGMGAARTIQLMDGQQRNNSMVHPAIVSLGVQFSEFIISGGIARCVAMLAAFKRVIADYVTPPGTAIQRNLNSYLSKQIDHLTTTRGLAQTMKFAIRQLKSEISNISIEASDEDTKAHLLHWIDTFIKEKIVSAHESIVEKALEKVKHGDVILTFGRSAVVERLLIEAAKRKIDFKVIISDARPKLEGKVLLTRLVALGVNCTYVLVTSLGAVMSKVTKVIIGASALLSNGVLLSRTGTAIVAMMAYDSHIPVMVLCELIKFSELVQLDSFVWNEIGDPDELVNIKTQSPANVLPSVLMPPPNQENNTQSKQPILKEWRDIPDLKLLNLHYDITPAHFISLVVCENGCIPSTSVLSVVTNMKLEEEKNLKKQHSKRRCQLLNLNILKYLLDLTWSKEISVKKAAIACIAATTELAEIHPEMRKKELLDSIISLLSVDEIPEVQDEAAFTLANLAKDFSIKSDIRKAGGIKALVKLLPSTDPDVKKNVALALSSLLEDCNTSEIRYANGLAPLLELLGAEFPEIQENTLISLILSAED
;
A
#
# COMPACT_ATOMS: atom_id res chain seq x y z
N MET A 1 -38.61 6.78 -40.18
CA MET A 1 -37.76 7.87 -40.70
C MET A 1 -36.39 7.73 -40.07
N ALA A 2 -35.45 7.14 -40.80
CA ALA A 2 -34.02 7.12 -40.49
C ALA A 2 -33.30 7.56 -41.77
N PRO A 3 -32.39 8.54 -41.74
CA PRO A 3 -31.67 8.95 -42.93
C PRO A 3 -30.43 8.05 -43.16
N PRO A 4 -29.94 7.99 -44.42
CA PRO A 4 -28.93 7.03 -44.87
C PRO A 4 -27.48 7.56 -44.85
N LEU A 5 -26.58 6.57 -44.89
CA LEU A 5 -25.18 6.55 -45.33
C LEU A 5 -24.56 7.83 -45.92
N LEU A 6 -23.46 8.27 -45.30
CA LEU A 6 -22.43 9.13 -45.90
C LEU A 6 -21.20 8.28 -46.27
N THR A 7 -21.14 7.88 -47.53
CA THR A 7 -19.88 7.60 -48.23
C THR A 7 -19.21 8.93 -48.59
N THR A 8 -17.96 9.12 -48.15
CA THR A 8 -16.81 9.70 -48.90
C THR A 8 -15.79 10.26 -47.91
N MET A 9 -14.78 9.46 -47.56
CA MET A 9 -13.50 9.98 -47.07
C MET A 9 -12.39 9.21 -47.78
N SER A 10 -11.65 9.99 -48.57
CA SER A 10 -10.52 9.65 -49.41
C SER A 10 -9.35 9.01 -48.66
N SER A 11 -8.73 8.02 -49.29
CA SER A 11 -7.32 7.58 -49.29
C SER A 11 -6.27 8.19 -48.32
N GLN A 12 -6.57 8.34 -47.03
CA GLN A 12 -5.58 8.64 -45.98
C GLN A 12 -5.53 7.58 -44.86
N ALA A 13 -5.94 6.35 -45.14
CA ALA A 13 -5.91 5.23 -44.19
C ALA A 13 -4.60 4.42 -44.19
N ALA A 14 -3.46 5.02 -44.59
CA ALA A 14 -2.17 4.31 -44.67
C ALA A 14 -1.04 4.89 -43.80
N ASN A 15 -1.31 5.90 -42.95
CA ASN A 15 -0.26 6.51 -42.11
C ASN A 15 -0.74 6.93 -40.71
N MET A 16 -1.60 6.14 -40.07
CA MET A 16 -1.72 6.20 -38.61
C MET A 16 -0.54 5.46 -37.99
N ARG A 17 0.54 6.20 -37.69
CA ARG A 17 1.61 5.76 -36.80
C ARG A 17 0.96 5.35 -35.47
N ALA A 18 0.92 4.04 -35.20
CA ALA A 18 0.64 3.51 -33.88
C ALA A 18 1.53 4.25 -32.87
N ALA A 19 0.93 4.72 -31.78
CA ALA A 19 1.56 5.51 -30.75
C ALA A 19 2.89 4.87 -30.29
N SER A 20 4.01 5.42 -30.78
CA SER A 20 5.37 4.95 -30.53
C SER A 20 5.91 5.36 -29.15
N GLN A 21 5.01 5.57 -28.17
CA GLN A 21 5.33 5.94 -26.79
C GLN A 21 4.40 5.23 -25.80
N ILE A 22 4.22 3.93 -25.96
CA ILE A 22 3.98 3.06 -24.81
C ILE A 22 5.36 2.86 -24.18
N ARG A 23 5.51 3.06 -22.86
CA ARG A 23 6.78 2.81 -22.13
C ARG A 23 7.11 1.31 -22.20
N PHE A 24 7.63 0.89 -23.34
CA PHE A 24 8.27 -0.40 -23.53
C PHE A 24 9.67 -0.31 -22.90
N ASP A 25 10.00 -1.37 -22.19
CA ASP A 25 11.35 -1.75 -21.76
C ASP A 25 11.99 -0.93 -20.64
N ASP A 26 11.96 -1.51 -19.42
CA ASP A 26 13.14 -1.42 -18.57
C ASP A 26 14.07 -2.59 -18.91
N VAL A 27 14.90 -2.41 -19.95
CA VAL A 27 15.95 -3.36 -20.38
C VAL A 27 16.83 -3.81 -19.20
N ARG A 28 16.93 -2.98 -18.15
CA ARG A 28 17.67 -3.30 -16.92
C ARG A 28 17.02 -4.43 -16.12
N HIS A 29 15.70 -4.53 -16.12
CA HIS A 29 14.98 -5.58 -15.39
C HIS A 29 15.15 -6.96 -16.06
N GLN A 30 15.12 -7.01 -17.40
CA GLN A 30 15.38 -8.24 -18.17
C GLN A 30 16.84 -8.69 -18.04
N LYS A 31 17.81 -7.78 -18.15
CA LYS A 31 19.25 -8.10 -17.97
C LYS A 31 19.57 -8.58 -16.54
N ARG A 32 18.91 -8.05 -15.51
CA ARG A 32 19.09 -8.50 -14.11
C ARG A 32 18.52 -9.90 -13.83
N ALA A 33 17.49 -10.32 -14.56
CA ALA A 33 16.86 -11.64 -14.39
C ALA A 33 17.72 -12.79 -14.95
N VAL A 34 18.38 -12.58 -16.09
CA VAL A 34 19.31 -13.55 -16.72
C VAL A 34 20.53 -13.83 -15.84
N VAL A 35 21.00 -12.83 -15.11
CA VAL A 35 22.20 -12.93 -14.24
C VAL A 35 22.00 -13.82 -13.01
N LYS A 36 20.75 -14.20 -12.65
CA LYS A 36 20.44 -14.92 -11.40
C LYS A 36 19.87 -16.34 -11.59
N GLY A 37 20.27 -17.04 -12.65
CA GLY A 37 20.09 -18.50 -12.74
C GLY A 37 18.72 -19.01 -13.19
N ARG A 38 17.87 -18.18 -13.81
CA ARG A 38 16.64 -18.65 -14.49
C ARG A 38 16.77 -18.50 -16.00
N THR A 39 16.29 -19.50 -16.73
CA THR A 39 16.18 -19.46 -18.19
C THR A 39 14.96 -18.64 -18.59
N LEU A 40 15.19 -17.59 -19.38
CA LEU A 40 14.10 -16.87 -20.07
C LEU A 40 13.46 -17.80 -21.09
N ALA A 41 12.16 -17.60 -21.34
CA ALA A 41 11.46 -18.37 -22.35
C ALA A 41 12.07 -18.17 -23.73
N GLN A 42 12.24 -19.28 -24.45
CA GLN A 42 12.88 -19.26 -25.78
C GLN A 42 11.99 -18.59 -26.83
N LYS A 43 10.66 -18.72 -26.67
CA LYS A 43 9.65 -18.23 -27.62
C LYS A 43 8.56 -17.41 -26.92
N PRO A 44 8.83 -16.17 -26.48
CA PRO A 44 7.81 -15.31 -25.88
C PRO A 44 6.73 -14.91 -26.91
N VAL A 45 5.51 -14.69 -26.42
CA VAL A 45 4.41 -14.17 -27.25
C VAL A 45 4.64 -12.68 -27.52
N PRO A 46 4.66 -12.21 -28.78
CA PRO A 46 5.00 -10.82 -29.12
C PRO A 46 4.13 -9.76 -28.41
N LEU A 47 2.83 -10.03 -28.29
CA LEU A 47 1.89 -9.15 -27.58
C LEU A 47 2.25 -8.94 -26.10
N LEU A 48 2.98 -9.89 -25.51
CA LEU A 48 3.31 -9.93 -24.09
C LEU A 48 4.82 -9.94 -23.85
N ALA A 49 5.61 -9.50 -24.82
CA ALA A 49 7.08 -9.51 -24.74
C ALA A 49 7.61 -8.63 -23.59
N HIS A 50 6.83 -7.65 -23.12
CA HIS A 50 7.16 -6.83 -21.95
C HIS A 50 7.04 -7.60 -20.62
N LEU A 51 6.26 -8.69 -20.59
CA LEU A 51 6.14 -9.55 -19.41
C LEU A 51 7.25 -10.61 -19.42
N THR A 52 7.92 -10.77 -18.28
CA THR A 52 8.97 -11.78 -18.14
C THR A 52 8.36 -13.17 -18.02
N GLN A 53 8.65 -14.05 -19.00
CA GLN A 53 8.30 -15.46 -18.96
C GLN A 53 9.53 -16.29 -18.59
N PHE A 54 9.37 -17.14 -17.56
CA PHE A 54 10.42 -18.04 -17.08
C PHE A 54 10.08 -19.48 -17.43
N GLU A 55 11.08 -20.25 -17.86
CA GLU A 55 10.96 -21.69 -18.01
C GLU A 55 11.53 -22.38 -16.78
N LYS A 56 10.90 -23.49 -16.34
CA LYS A 56 11.55 -24.35 -15.36
C LYS A 56 12.76 -24.97 -16.02
N SER A 57 13.94 -24.65 -15.51
CA SER A 57 15.12 -25.47 -15.79
C SER A 57 14.79 -26.87 -15.30
N GLY A 58 15.00 -27.92 -16.11
CA GLY A 58 14.85 -29.33 -15.68
C GLY A 58 15.79 -29.76 -14.54
N MET A 59 16.40 -28.80 -13.85
CA MET A 59 17.26 -28.96 -12.68
C MET A 59 16.40 -28.80 -11.44
N GLY A 60 16.20 -29.88 -10.68
CA GLY A 60 15.44 -29.84 -9.44
C GLY A 60 16.00 -28.86 -8.40
N ALA A 61 15.18 -28.53 -7.41
CA ALA A 61 15.46 -27.55 -6.34
C ALA A 61 16.88 -27.66 -5.73
N ALA A 62 17.42 -28.87 -5.58
CA ALA A 62 18.74 -29.13 -5.02
C ALA A 62 19.91 -28.56 -5.87
N ARG A 63 19.81 -28.56 -7.20
CA ARG A 63 20.86 -28.02 -8.09
C ARG A 63 20.74 -26.51 -8.29
N THR A 64 19.52 -25.97 -8.23
CA THR A 64 19.29 -24.51 -8.17
C THR A 64 19.95 -23.91 -6.94
N ILE A 65 19.86 -24.60 -5.79
CA ILE A 65 20.58 -24.21 -4.57
C ILE A 65 22.10 -24.27 -4.77
N GLN A 66 22.66 -25.32 -5.39
CA GLN A 66 24.10 -25.42 -5.67
C GLN A 66 24.64 -24.35 -6.65
N LEU A 67 23.86 -23.96 -7.67
CA LEU A 67 24.25 -22.88 -8.58
C LEU A 67 24.13 -21.50 -7.91
N MET A 68 23.14 -21.32 -7.03
CA MET A 68 23.06 -20.16 -6.14
C MET A 68 24.22 -20.12 -5.13
N ASP A 69 24.72 -21.28 -4.70
CA ASP A 69 25.90 -21.42 -3.84
C ASP A 69 27.21 -21.10 -4.58
N GLY A 70 27.34 -21.53 -5.85
CA GLY A 70 28.46 -21.15 -6.72
C GLY A 70 28.52 -19.66 -7.05
N GLN A 71 27.37 -18.98 -7.05
CA GLN A 71 27.25 -17.53 -7.21
C GLN A 71 27.53 -16.73 -5.92
N GLN A 72 27.61 -17.37 -4.75
CA GLN A 72 27.96 -16.69 -3.49
C GLN A 72 29.38 -16.12 -3.48
N ARG A 73 30.26 -16.56 -4.39
CA ARG A 73 31.65 -16.09 -4.44
C ARG A 73 31.80 -14.66 -4.97
N ASN A 74 30.80 -14.12 -5.67
CA ASN A 74 30.87 -12.75 -6.20
C ASN A 74 29.57 -11.97 -5.91
N ASN A 75 29.61 -11.17 -4.84
CA ASN A 75 28.74 -10.04 -4.49
C ASN A 75 27.43 -10.28 -3.67
N SER A 76 27.49 -9.78 -2.42
CA SER A 76 26.41 -9.49 -1.45
C SER A 76 25.57 -10.68 -0.93
N MET A 77 25.86 -11.06 0.32
CA MET A 77 25.29 -12.20 1.04
C MET A 77 23.76 -12.09 1.20
N VAL A 78 23.01 -12.80 0.34
CA VAL A 78 21.58 -13.04 0.50
C VAL A 78 21.40 -14.06 1.63
N HIS A 79 20.42 -13.83 2.50
CA HIS A 79 20.21 -14.68 3.67
C HIS A 79 19.72 -16.09 3.28
N PRO A 80 20.20 -17.19 3.89
CA PRO A 80 19.79 -18.55 3.51
C PRO A 80 18.27 -18.79 3.56
N ALA A 81 17.58 -18.18 4.54
CA ALA A 81 16.12 -18.25 4.63
C ALA A 81 15.41 -17.64 3.40
N ILE A 82 16.00 -16.59 2.81
CA ILE A 82 15.47 -15.89 1.63
C ILE A 82 15.75 -16.69 0.36
N VAL A 83 16.91 -17.34 0.26
CA VAL A 83 17.23 -18.25 -0.84
C VAL A 83 16.25 -19.44 -0.86
N SER A 84 16.05 -20.09 0.29
CA SER A 84 15.08 -21.19 0.43
C SER A 84 13.66 -20.77 0.06
N LEU A 85 13.22 -19.59 0.53
CA LEU A 85 11.93 -19.03 0.17
C LEU A 85 11.83 -18.72 -1.33
N GLY A 86 12.89 -18.19 -1.93
CA GLY A 86 12.98 -17.91 -3.36
C GLY A 86 12.74 -19.16 -4.21
N VAL A 87 13.31 -20.30 -3.81
CA VAL A 87 13.06 -21.60 -4.46
C VAL A 87 11.61 -22.05 -4.29
N GLN A 88 11.03 -21.89 -3.10
CA GLN A 88 9.62 -22.25 -2.87
C GLN A 88 8.66 -21.38 -3.70
N PHE A 89 9.01 -20.12 -3.96
CA PHE A 89 8.26 -19.23 -4.84
C PHE A 89 8.44 -19.59 -6.31
N SER A 90 9.68 -19.88 -6.74
CA SER A 90 9.98 -20.24 -8.13
C SER A 90 9.31 -21.54 -8.56
N GLU A 91 9.22 -22.50 -7.63
CA GLU A 91 8.55 -23.78 -7.84
C GLU A 91 7.03 -23.74 -7.59
N PHE A 92 6.48 -22.58 -7.24
CA PHE A 92 5.05 -22.40 -6.93
C PHE A 92 4.53 -23.29 -5.79
N ILE A 93 5.41 -23.81 -4.93
CA ILE A 93 5.03 -24.53 -3.70
C ILE A 93 4.18 -23.62 -2.82
N ILE A 94 4.57 -22.35 -2.69
CA ILE A 94 3.78 -21.31 -2.05
C ILE A 94 3.24 -20.36 -3.12
N SER A 95 1.94 -20.47 -3.40
CA SER A 95 1.30 -19.76 -4.52
C SER A 95 0.34 -18.63 -4.14
N GLY A 96 -0.42 -18.76 -3.04
CA GLY A 96 -1.42 -17.76 -2.66
C GLY A 96 -0.79 -16.45 -2.17
N GLY A 97 -1.35 -15.30 -2.54
CA GLY A 97 -0.79 -13.98 -2.20
C GLY A 97 -0.61 -13.76 -0.69
N ILE A 98 -1.57 -14.19 0.13
CA ILE A 98 -1.47 -14.14 1.60
C ILE A 98 -0.39 -15.11 2.10
N ALA A 99 -0.40 -16.36 1.64
CA ALA A 99 0.58 -17.36 2.04
C ALA A 99 2.02 -16.93 1.70
N ARG A 100 2.22 -16.31 0.52
CA ARG A 100 3.50 -15.70 0.11
C ARG A 100 3.91 -14.55 1.03
N CYS A 101 2.96 -13.69 1.42
CA CYS A 101 3.21 -12.60 2.36
C CYS A 101 3.64 -13.11 3.74
N VAL A 102 2.90 -14.06 4.31
CA VAL A 102 3.22 -14.66 5.62
C VAL A 102 4.58 -15.36 5.59
N ALA A 103 4.87 -16.13 4.53
CA ALA A 103 6.17 -16.80 4.38
C ALA A 103 7.33 -15.81 4.24
N MET A 104 7.12 -14.69 3.51
CA MET A 104 8.09 -13.61 3.40
C MET A 104 8.36 -12.94 4.75
N LEU A 105 7.31 -12.60 5.50
CA LEU A 105 7.44 -11.98 6.81
C LEU A 105 8.12 -12.92 7.82
N ALA A 106 7.79 -14.22 7.80
CA ALA A 106 8.49 -15.22 8.60
C ALA A 106 9.98 -15.35 8.23
N ALA A 107 10.33 -15.24 6.94
CA ALA A 107 11.72 -15.19 6.52
C ALA A 107 12.41 -13.88 6.97
N PHE A 108 11.74 -12.73 6.88
CA PHE A 108 12.27 -11.47 7.38
C PHE A 108 12.48 -11.46 8.89
N LYS A 109 11.65 -12.16 9.69
CA LYS A 109 11.95 -12.35 11.11
C LYS A 109 13.32 -12.99 11.33
N ARG A 110 13.64 -14.06 10.60
CA ARG A 110 14.97 -14.70 10.68
C ARG A 110 16.07 -13.75 10.23
N VAL A 111 15.86 -13.07 9.09
CA VAL A 111 16.83 -12.09 8.56
C VAL A 111 17.13 -10.98 9.57
N ILE A 112 16.12 -10.45 10.27
CA ILE A 112 16.28 -9.37 11.25
C ILE A 112 16.91 -9.90 12.54
N ALA A 113 16.54 -11.10 12.99
CA ALA A 113 17.13 -11.74 14.15
C ALA A 113 18.64 -11.99 13.96
N ASP A 114 19.03 -12.49 12.79
CA ASP A 114 20.41 -12.84 12.44
C ASP A 114 21.23 -11.61 11.96
N TYR A 115 20.60 -10.44 11.83
CA TYR A 115 21.27 -9.23 11.35
C TYR A 115 22.22 -8.65 12.42
N VAL A 116 23.42 -8.25 11.99
CA VAL A 116 24.40 -7.58 12.84
C VAL A 116 24.74 -6.23 12.21
N THR A 117 24.63 -5.17 13.01
CA THR A 117 24.90 -3.82 12.55
C THR A 117 26.41 -3.62 12.34
N PRO A 118 26.86 -3.17 11.16
CA PRO A 118 28.27 -2.85 10.94
C PRO A 118 28.74 -1.71 11.86
N PRO A 119 29.99 -1.79 12.37
CA PRO A 119 30.51 -0.77 13.27
C PRO A 119 30.49 0.61 12.61
N GLY A 120 30.06 1.63 13.37
CA GLY A 120 29.97 3.01 12.89
C GLY A 120 28.71 3.35 12.07
N THR A 121 27.76 2.42 11.95
CA THR A 121 26.46 2.69 11.31
C THR A 121 25.30 2.43 12.27
N ALA A 122 24.20 3.16 12.10
CA ALA A 122 22.96 2.94 12.84
C ALA A 122 22.10 1.86 12.15
N ILE A 123 21.48 0.97 12.94
CA ILE A 123 20.66 -0.14 12.45
C ILE A 123 19.57 0.33 11.47
N GLN A 124 18.90 1.46 11.75
CA GLN A 124 17.79 2.00 10.96
C GLN A 124 18.21 2.34 9.52
N ARG A 125 19.44 2.84 9.34
CA ARG A 125 19.97 3.23 8.02
C ARG A 125 20.42 2.01 7.22
N ASN A 126 21.17 1.11 7.85
CA ASN A 126 21.78 -0.01 7.13
C ASN A 126 20.79 -1.16 6.89
N LEU A 127 19.92 -1.46 7.85
CA LEU A 127 18.93 -2.55 7.75
C LEU A 127 18.01 -2.39 6.53
N ASN A 128 17.59 -1.16 6.22
CA ASN A 128 16.78 -0.87 5.04
C ASN A 128 17.50 -1.22 3.72
N SER A 129 18.79 -0.92 3.62
CA SER A 129 19.61 -1.29 2.47
C SER A 129 19.84 -2.80 2.41
N TYR A 130 20.10 -3.43 3.56
CA TYR A 130 20.26 -4.89 3.66
C TYR A 130 18.99 -5.65 3.24
N LEU A 131 17.82 -5.27 3.76
CA LEU A 131 16.52 -5.86 3.39
C LEU A 131 16.20 -5.63 1.92
N SER A 132 16.58 -4.49 1.34
CA SER A 132 16.34 -4.23 -0.09
C SER A 132 17.05 -5.24 -0.99
N LYS A 133 18.26 -5.69 -0.62
CA LYS A 133 18.96 -6.78 -1.34
C LYS A 133 18.19 -8.11 -1.27
N GLN A 134 17.59 -8.41 -0.12
CA GLN A 134 16.77 -9.62 0.08
C GLN A 134 15.47 -9.55 -0.76
N ILE A 135 14.82 -8.39 -0.76
CA ILE A 135 13.62 -8.12 -1.57
C ILE A 135 13.93 -8.23 -3.07
N ASP A 136 15.07 -7.71 -3.51
CA ASP A 136 15.51 -7.79 -4.90
C ASP A 136 15.73 -9.24 -5.33
N HIS A 137 16.26 -10.10 -4.44
CA HIS A 137 16.37 -11.53 -4.70
C HIS A 137 14.97 -12.15 -4.91
N LEU A 138 14.04 -11.95 -3.98
CA LEU A 138 12.68 -12.48 -4.09
C LEU A 138 11.97 -11.98 -5.37
N THR A 139 12.10 -10.69 -5.68
CA THR A 139 11.51 -10.08 -6.88
C THR A 139 12.01 -10.76 -8.16
N THR A 140 13.30 -11.09 -8.21
CA THR A 140 13.88 -11.82 -9.35
C THR A 140 13.47 -13.30 -9.40
N THR A 141 13.19 -13.94 -8.25
CA THR A 141 12.69 -15.32 -8.23
C THR A 141 11.24 -15.45 -8.67
N ARG A 142 10.39 -14.48 -8.32
CA ARG A 142 8.98 -14.42 -8.73
C ARG A 142 8.44 -13.03 -8.41
N GLY A 143 7.74 -12.40 -9.35
CA GLY A 143 7.17 -11.06 -9.15
C GLY A 143 6.36 -10.96 -7.85
N LEU A 144 6.63 -9.94 -7.05
CA LEU A 144 6.03 -9.76 -5.72
C LEU A 144 4.50 -9.58 -5.83
N ALA A 145 3.75 -10.33 -5.01
CA ALA A 145 2.32 -10.14 -4.88
C ALA A 145 2.00 -8.76 -4.26
N GLN A 146 0.79 -8.24 -4.49
CA GLN A 146 0.36 -6.95 -3.95
C GLN A 146 0.46 -6.91 -2.41
N THR A 147 0.07 -8.00 -1.75
CA THR A 147 0.18 -8.18 -0.29
C THR A 147 1.62 -8.05 0.21
N MET A 148 2.57 -8.63 -0.51
CA MET A 148 4.00 -8.54 -0.18
C MET A 148 4.51 -7.11 -0.32
N LYS A 149 4.13 -6.42 -1.41
CA LYS A 149 4.50 -5.02 -1.64
C LYS A 149 3.94 -4.11 -0.54
N PHE A 150 2.69 -4.34 -0.12
CA PHE A 150 2.08 -3.61 1.00
C PHE A 150 2.86 -3.84 2.30
N ALA A 151 3.12 -5.09 2.67
CA ALA A 151 3.87 -5.44 3.88
C ALA A 151 5.31 -4.89 3.89
N ILE A 152 6.01 -4.92 2.74
CA ILE A 152 7.34 -4.33 2.60
C ILE A 152 7.33 -2.82 2.84
N ARG A 153 6.35 -2.09 2.28
CA ARG A 153 6.24 -0.64 2.48
C ARG A 153 6.02 -0.31 3.95
N GLN A 154 5.12 -1.03 4.61
CA GLN A 154 4.82 -0.87 6.03
C GLN A 154 6.04 -1.17 6.90
N LEU A 155 6.75 -2.28 6.64
CA LEU A 155 7.97 -2.63 7.38
C LEU A 155 9.08 -1.57 7.20
N LYS A 156 9.29 -1.06 5.98
CA LYS A 156 10.26 0.00 5.72
C LYS A 156 9.91 1.31 6.42
N SER A 157 8.62 1.65 6.47
CA SER A 157 8.11 2.80 7.22
C SER A 157 8.40 2.64 8.71
N GLU A 158 8.08 1.47 9.27
CA GLU A 158 8.34 1.14 10.67
C GLU A 158 9.82 1.29 11.02
N ILE A 159 10.72 0.72 10.22
CA ILE A 159 12.19 0.84 10.43
C ILE A 159 12.65 2.30 10.44
N SER A 160 12.04 3.14 9.60
CA SER A 160 12.40 4.56 9.49
C SER A 160 11.91 5.39 10.68
N ASN A 161 10.87 4.92 11.37
CA ASN A 161 10.25 5.62 12.51
C ASN A 161 10.88 5.29 13.87
N ILE A 162 11.75 4.28 13.96
CA ILE A 162 12.40 3.87 15.21
C ILE A 162 13.37 4.96 15.70
N SER A 163 13.41 5.18 17.03
CA SER A 163 14.33 6.16 17.63
C SER A 163 15.79 5.75 17.44
N ILE A 164 16.67 6.72 17.20
CA ILE A 164 18.12 6.50 17.04
C ILE A 164 18.78 6.07 18.36
N GLU A 165 18.17 6.41 19.50
CA GLU A 165 18.67 6.12 20.85
C GLU A 165 18.40 4.67 21.31
N ALA A 166 17.54 3.94 20.58
CA ALA A 166 17.21 2.57 20.95
C ALA A 166 18.40 1.64 20.71
N SER A 167 18.60 0.67 21.62
CA SER A 167 19.59 -0.38 21.41
C SER A 167 19.24 -1.23 20.19
N ASP A 168 20.26 -1.88 19.60
CA ASP A 168 20.07 -2.79 18.47
C ASP A 168 19.15 -3.97 18.85
N GLU A 169 19.32 -4.52 20.06
CA GLU A 169 18.48 -5.58 20.61
C GLU A 169 17.02 -5.14 20.77
N ASP A 170 16.76 -3.96 21.34
CA ASP A 170 15.40 -3.44 21.50
C ASP A 170 14.75 -3.16 20.14
N THR A 171 15.53 -2.63 19.20
CA THR A 171 15.09 -2.39 17.82
C THR A 171 14.67 -3.69 17.13
N LYS A 172 15.49 -4.75 17.24
CA LYS A 172 15.16 -6.07 16.71
C LYS A 172 13.92 -6.64 17.38
N ALA A 173 13.83 -6.59 18.71
CA ALA A 173 12.68 -7.10 19.45
C ALA A 173 11.39 -6.40 19.04
N HIS A 174 11.42 -5.07 18.90
CA HIS A 174 10.30 -4.27 18.39
C HIS A 174 9.87 -4.68 16.99
N LEU A 175 10.82 -4.82 16.05
CA LEU A 175 10.52 -5.23 14.67
C LEU A 175 9.96 -6.64 14.59
N LEU A 176 10.48 -7.58 15.38
CA LEU A 176 9.96 -8.95 15.43
C LEU A 176 8.53 -8.99 15.97
N HIS A 177 8.27 -8.24 17.05
CA HIS A 177 6.94 -8.07 17.61
C HIS A 177 5.98 -7.42 16.62
N TRP A 178 6.43 -6.37 15.92
CA TRP A 178 5.65 -5.70 14.88
C TRP A 178 5.25 -6.67 13.76
N ILE A 179 6.15 -7.55 13.30
CA ILE A 179 5.82 -8.55 12.28
C ILE A 179 4.73 -9.51 12.78
N ASP A 180 4.81 -9.97 14.03
CA ASP A 180 3.81 -10.87 14.61
C ASP A 180 2.45 -10.18 14.75
N THR A 181 2.44 -8.93 15.22
CA THR A 181 1.23 -8.10 15.31
C THR A 181 0.64 -7.83 13.93
N PHE A 182 1.47 -7.53 12.93
CA PHE A 182 1.01 -7.34 11.54
C PHE A 182 0.33 -8.59 11.00
N ILE A 183 0.93 -9.78 11.17
CA ILE A 183 0.33 -11.05 10.71
C ILE A 183 -0.98 -11.30 11.46
N LYS A 184 -1.01 -11.10 12.78
CA LYS A 184 -2.20 -11.33 13.58
C LYS A 184 -3.35 -10.40 13.17
N GLU A 185 -3.12 -9.10 13.16
CA GLU A 185 -4.18 -8.10 12.95
C GLU A 185 -4.59 -7.99 11.47
N LYS A 186 -3.61 -7.82 10.56
CA LYS A 186 -3.89 -7.52 9.15
C LYS A 186 -4.20 -8.76 8.30
N ILE A 187 -3.96 -9.97 8.82
CA ILE A 187 -4.21 -11.21 8.09
C ILE A 187 -5.17 -12.12 8.85
N VAL A 188 -4.82 -12.55 10.08
CA VAL A 188 -5.61 -13.56 10.81
C VAL A 188 -6.97 -12.99 11.24
N SER A 189 -6.97 -11.87 11.96
CA SER A 189 -8.19 -11.21 12.42
C SER A 189 -9.02 -10.65 11.26
N ALA A 190 -8.36 -10.16 10.20
CA ALA A 190 -9.05 -9.75 8.98
C ALA A 190 -9.82 -10.92 8.33
N HIS A 191 -9.20 -12.10 8.17
CA HIS A 191 -9.89 -13.29 7.66
C HIS A 191 -11.11 -13.67 8.51
N GLU A 192 -10.97 -13.63 9.84
CA GLU A 192 -12.07 -13.98 10.76
C GLU A 192 -13.24 -13.00 10.62
N SER A 193 -12.95 -11.70 10.58
CA SER A 193 -13.96 -10.68 10.38
C SER A 193 -14.69 -10.82 9.03
N ILE A 194 -13.95 -11.12 7.95
CA ILE A 194 -14.52 -11.33 6.62
C ILE A 194 -15.43 -12.57 6.62
N VAL A 195 -14.97 -13.67 7.24
CA VAL A 195 -15.74 -14.92 7.29
C VAL A 195 -17.05 -14.71 8.06
N GLU A 196 -17.01 -14.08 9.25
CA GLU A 196 -18.24 -13.80 10.01
C GLU A 196 -19.25 -12.98 9.21
N LYS A 197 -18.79 -11.89 8.57
CA LYS A 197 -19.66 -11.03 7.74
C LYS A 197 -20.20 -11.75 6.51
N ALA A 198 -19.39 -12.61 5.89
CA ALA A 198 -19.81 -13.38 4.73
C ALA A 198 -20.78 -14.51 5.11
N LEU A 199 -20.67 -15.10 6.30
CA LEU A 199 -21.58 -16.13 6.81
C LEU A 199 -23.02 -15.61 6.92
N GLU A 200 -23.23 -14.34 7.29
CA GLU A 200 -24.55 -13.70 7.32
C GLU A 200 -25.25 -13.70 5.95
N LYS A 201 -24.49 -13.87 4.86
CA LYS A 201 -25.00 -13.89 3.49
C LYS A 201 -25.21 -15.29 2.93
N VAL A 202 -24.74 -16.32 3.63
CA VAL A 202 -24.95 -17.73 3.27
C VAL A 202 -26.24 -18.23 3.93
N LYS A 203 -27.20 -18.68 3.11
CA LYS A 203 -28.52 -19.13 3.56
C LYS A 203 -28.69 -20.63 3.35
N HIS A 204 -29.60 -21.24 4.11
CA HIS A 204 -30.04 -22.60 3.86
C HIS A 204 -30.64 -22.74 2.45
N GLY A 205 -30.28 -23.82 1.75
CA GLY A 205 -30.69 -24.11 0.38
C GLY A 205 -29.82 -23.45 -0.70
N ASP A 206 -28.78 -22.71 -0.33
CA ASP A 206 -27.92 -22.06 -1.31
C ASP A 206 -27.12 -23.05 -2.15
N VAL A 207 -26.93 -22.70 -3.43
CA VAL A 207 -25.99 -23.35 -4.34
C VAL A 207 -24.90 -22.35 -4.69
N ILE A 208 -23.76 -22.49 -4.01
CA ILE A 208 -22.65 -21.56 -4.09
C ILE A 208 -21.69 -22.02 -5.18
N LEU A 209 -21.45 -21.19 -6.19
CA LEU A 209 -20.39 -21.38 -7.18
C LEU A 209 -19.11 -20.67 -6.72
N THR A 210 -17.98 -21.36 -6.81
CA THR A 210 -16.65 -20.77 -6.62
C THR A 210 -15.69 -21.19 -7.73
N PHE A 211 -14.58 -20.47 -7.88
CA PHE A 211 -13.59 -20.70 -8.94
C PHE A 211 -12.20 -20.96 -8.37
N GLY A 212 -11.58 -22.06 -8.80
CA GLY A 212 -10.26 -22.49 -8.33
C GLY A 212 -10.24 -22.71 -6.82
N ARG A 213 -9.21 -22.17 -6.15
CA ARG A 213 -9.08 -22.23 -4.69
C ARG A 213 -8.69 -20.88 -4.11
N SER A 214 -9.50 -20.40 -3.18
CA SER A 214 -9.20 -19.23 -2.34
C SER A 214 -9.22 -19.62 -0.87
N ALA A 215 -8.19 -19.21 -0.11
CA ALA A 215 -8.07 -19.55 1.30
C ALA A 215 -9.20 -18.95 2.16
N VAL A 216 -9.62 -17.71 1.87
CA VAL A 216 -10.72 -17.05 2.60
C VAL A 216 -12.08 -17.66 2.26
N VAL A 217 -12.31 -18.04 0.98
CA VAL A 217 -13.54 -18.71 0.56
C VAL A 217 -13.60 -20.13 1.13
N GLU A 218 -12.48 -20.84 1.12
CA GLU A 218 -12.36 -22.15 1.75
C GLU A 218 -12.72 -22.08 3.24
N ARG A 219 -12.17 -21.10 3.98
CA ARG A 219 -12.46 -20.91 5.41
C ARG A 219 -13.94 -20.59 5.64
N LEU A 220 -14.55 -19.75 4.80
CA LEU A 220 -15.99 -19.47 4.84
C LEU A 220 -16.83 -20.76 4.69
N LEU A 221 -16.56 -21.55 3.65
CA LEU A 221 -17.34 -22.76 3.36
C LEU A 221 -17.16 -23.83 4.45
N ILE A 222 -15.95 -23.97 5.00
CA ILE A 222 -15.69 -24.86 6.14
C ILE A 222 -16.48 -24.40 7.37
N GLU A 223 -16.48 -23.10 7.68
CA GLU A 223 -17.17 -22.57 8.85
C GLU A 223 -18.70 -22.65 8.69
N ALA A 224 -19.23 -22.42 7.48
CA ALA A 224 -20.63 -22.62 7.16
C ALA A 224 -21.06 -24.09 7.38
N ALA A 225 -20.22 -25.05 6.97
CA ALA A 225 -20.48 -26.48 7.18
C ALA A 225 -20.46 -26.86 8.68
N LYS A 226 -19.52 -26.30 9.46
CA LYS A 226 -19.47 -26.51 10.92
C LYS A 226 -20.70 -25.95 11.63
N ARG A 227 -21.24 -24.83 11.16
CA ARG A 227 -22.52 -24.25 11.64
C ARG A 227 -23.75 -25.03 11.17
N LYS A 228 -23.55 -26.14 10.43
CA LYS A 228 -24.62 -27.00 9.88
C LYS A 228 -25.59 -26.25 8.99
N ILE A 229 -25.10 -25.23 8.27
CA ILE A 229 -25.88 -24.59 7.23
C ILE A 229 -26.02 -25.60 6.08
N ASP A 230 -27.24 -25.79 5.57
CA ASP A 230 -27.50 -26.69 4.44
C ASP A 230 -27.26 -25.93 3.14
N PHE A 231 -26.20 -26.27 2.41
CA PHE A 231 -25.85 -25.65 1.14
C PHE A 231 -25.10 -26.65 0.25
N LYS A 232 -25.05 -26.34 -1.04
CA LYS A 232 -24.29 -27.10 -2.05
C LYS A 232 -23.20 -26.21 -2.62
N VAL A 233 -22.08 -26.81 -3.01
CA VAL A 233 -20.95 -26.08 -3.61
C VAL A 233 -20.69 -26.59 -5.01
N ILE A 234 -20.64 -25.70 -5.98
CA ILE A 234 -20.13 -25.98 -7.32
C ILE A 234 -18.73 -25.37 -7.41
N ILE A 235 -17.73 -26.20 -7.68
CA ILE A 235 -16.34 -25.78 -7.83
C ILE A 235 -16.01 -25.81 -9.32
N SER A 236 -15.86 -24.64 -9.90
CA SER A 236 -15.35 -24.47 -11.26
C SER A 236 -13.83 -24.35 -11.24
N ASP A 237 -13.16 -25.03 -12.17
CA ASP A 237 -11.70 -25.05 -12.23
C ASP A 237 -11.17 -24.88 -13.66
N ALA A 238 -9.89 -24.58 -13.78
CA ALA A 238 -9.22 -24.38 -15.07
C ALA A 238 -7.81 -24.99 -15.09
N ARG A 239 -7.43 -25.46 -16.28
CA ARG A 239 -6.05 -25.87 -16.56
C ARG A 239 -5.11 -24.65 -16.51
N PRO A 240 -3.82 -24.85 -16.21
CA PRO A 240 -3.16 -26.15 -15.99
C PRO A 240 -3.17 -26.66 -14.54
N LYS A 241 -3.28 -25.78 -13.54
CA LYS A 241 -3.00 -26.13 -12.13
C LYS A 241 -4.11 -26.90 -11.41
N LEU A 242 -5.37 -26.77 -11.86
CA LEU A 242 -6.51 -27.48 -11.27
C LEU A 242 -6.57 -27.34 -9.73
N GLU A 243 -6.46 -26.10 -9.24
CA GLU A 243 -6.32 -25.79 -7.82
C GLU A 243 -7.61 -26.09 -7.03
N GLY A 244 -8.76 -26.09 -7.71
CA GLY A 244 -10.06 -26.39 -7.15
C GLY A 244 -10.21 -27.84 -6.68
N LYS A 245 -9.40 -28.78 -7.19
CA LYS A 245 -9.35 -30.16 -6.68
C LYS A 245 -8.99 -30.22 -5.19
N VAL A 246 -8.09 -29.35 -4.73
CA VAL A 246 -7.69 -29.30 -3.32
C VAL A 246 -8.86 -28.82 -2.45
N LEU A 247 -9.62 -27.83 -2.92
CA LEU A 247 -10.83 -27.37 -2.24
C LEU A 247 -11.89 -28.46 -2.20
N LEU A 248 -12.12 -29.15 -3.31
CA LEU A 248 -13.06 -30.27 -3.42
C LEU A 248 -12.77 -31.35 -2.38
N THR A 249 -11.53 -31.83 -2.31
CA THR A 249 -11.13 -32.88 -1.35
C THR A 249 -11.42 -32.45 0.10
N ARG A 250 -11.14 -31.20 0.45
CA ARG A 250 -11.36 -30.68 1.81
C ARG A 250 -12.85 -30.57 2.17
N LEU A 251 -13.68 -30.10 1.24
CA LEU A 251 -15.12 -29.95 1.48
C LEU A 251 -15.85 -31.30 1.51
N VAL A 252 -15.48 -32.23 0.63
CA VAL A 252 -16.03 -33.60 0.63
C VAL A 252 -15.68 -34.32 1.93
N ALA A 253 -14.47 -34.15 2.46
CA ALA A 253 -14.08 -34.72 3.75
C ALA A 253 -14.93 -34.23 4.93
N LEU A 254 -15.58 -33.06 4.80
CA LEU A 254 -16.51 -32.50 5.78
C LEU A 254 -17.98 -32.88 5.51
N GLY A 255 -18.25 -33.68 4.47
CA GLY A 255 -19.61 -34.09 4.10
C GLY A 255 -20.41 -33.04 3.32
N VAL A 256 -19.77 -31.98 2.81
CA VAL A 256 -20.45 -30.96 2.00
C VAL A 256 -20.77 -31.51 0.62
N ASN A 257 -21.99 -31.31 0.14
CA ASN A 257 -22.40 -31.71 -1.20
C ASN A 257 -21.72 -30.84 -2.27
N CYS A 258 -20.73 -31.42 -2.96
CA CYS A 258 -19.90 -30.72 -3.93
C CYS A 258 -20.10 -31.26 -5.35
N THR A 259 -20.20 -30.36 -6.32
CA THR A 259 -20.11 -30.66 -7.76
C THR A 259 -18.84 -30.02 -8.32
N TYR A 260 -18.06 -30.76 -9.11
CA TYR A 260 -16.84 -30.25 -9.73
C TYR A 260 -17.01 -30.15 -11.24
N VAL A 261 -16.68 -28.98 -11.80
CA VAL A 261 -16.77 -28.72 -13.24
C VAL A 261 -15.55 -27.96 -13.73
N LEU A 262 -15.29 -28.02 -15.03
CA LEU A 262 -14.33 -27.10 -15.67
C LEU A 262 -15.05 -25.82 -16.09
N VAL A 263 -14.28 -24.73 -16.22
CA VAL A 263 -14.77 -23.42 -16.68
C VAL A 263 -15.58 -23.51 -17.98
N THR A 264 -15.23 -24.45 -18.87
CA THR A 264 -15.93 -24.71 -20.14
C THR A 264 -17.36 -25.23 -19.99
N SER A 265 -17.69 -25.83 -18.84
CA SER A 265 -19.02 -26.40 -18.55
C SER A 265 -19.88 -25.48 -17.69
N LEU A 266 -19.42 -24.25 -17.42
CA LEU A 266 -20.15 -23.31 -16.56
C LEU A 266 -21.57 -23.04 -17.07
N GLY A 267 -21.80 -22.98 -18.39
CA GLY A 267 -23.12 -22.66 -18.94
C GLY A 267 -24.17 -23.73 -18.61
N ALA A 268 -23.75 -24.98 -18.49
CA ALA A 268 -24.64 -26.10 -18.14
C ALA A 268 -25.03 -26.12 -16.65
N VAL A 269 -24.25 -25.47 -15.78
CA VAL A 269 -24.48 -25.48 -14.33
C VAL A 269 -24.99 -24.15 -13.78
N MET A 270 -24.85 -23.05 -14.52
CA MET A 270 -25.18 -21.71 -14.03
C MET A 270 -26.65 -21.59 -13.60
N SER A 271 -27.58 -22.25 -14.30
CA SER A 271 -29.01 -22.28 -13.95
C SER A 271 -29.33 -22.86 -12.58
N LYS A 272 -28.40 -23.62 -11.98
CA LYS A 272 -28.54 -24.20 -10.63
C LYS A 272 -27.95 -23.33 -9.54
N VAL A 273 -27.15 -22.33 -9.89
CA VAL A 273 -26.37 -21.52 -8.95
C VAL A 273 -27.25 -20.40 -8.40
N THR A 274 -27.19 -20.17 -7.08
CA THR A 274 -27.91 -19.06 -6.44
C THR A 274 -27.00 -17.88 -6.14
N LYS A 275 -25.70 -18.12 -5.89
CA LYS A 275 -24.69 -17.10 -5.59
C LYS A 275 -23.31 -17.52 -6.07
N VAL A 276 -22.50 -16.56 -6.49
CA VAL A 276 -21.07 -16.76 -6.76
C VAL A 276 -20.26 -16.16 -5.63
N ILE A 277 -19.32 -16.93 -5.07
CA ILE A 277 -18.36 -16.46 -4.06
C ILE A 277 -16.93 -16.73 -4.54
N ILE A 278 -16.17 -15.65 -4.73
CA ILE A 278 -14.80 -15.71 -5.27
C ILE A 278 -13.82 -14.95 -4.37
N GLY A 279 -12.58 -15.40 -4.38
CA GLY A 279 -11.48 -14.70 -3.70
C GLY A 279 -10.78 -13.73 -4.64
N ALA A 280 -10.27 -12.64 -4.07
CA ALA A 280 -9.43 -11.68 -4.79
C ALA A 280 -7.93 -11.96 -4.60
N SER A 281 -7.15 -11.67 -5.63
CA SER A 281 -5.69 -11.49 -5.54
C SER A 281 -5.34 -10.02 -5.28
N ALA A 282 -6.06 -9.09 -5.91
CA ALA A 282 -6.07 -7.67 -5.58
C ALA A 282 -7.40 -7.02 -5.97
N LEU A 283 -7.74 -5.90 -5.33
CA LEU A 283 -8.78 -4.98 -5.78
C LEU A 283 -8.14 -3.64 -6.15
N LEU A 284 -8.42 -3.17 -7.36
CA LEU A 284 -7.83 -1.95 -7.93
C LEU A 284 -8.68 -0.72 -7.62
N SER A 285 -8.10 0.46 -7.73
CA SER A 285 -8.75 1.73 -7.37
C SER A 285 -9.97 2.07 -8.24
N ASN A 286 -10.02 1.55 -9.48
CA ASN A 286 -11.19 1.63 -10.36
C ASN A 286 -12.26 0.55 -10.07
N GLY A 287 -12.13 -0.21 -8.99
CA GLY A 287 -13.03 -1.29 -8.59
C GLY A 287 -12.87 -2.58 -9.40
N VAL A 288 -11.88 -2.65 -10.28
CA VAL A 288 -11.56 -3.87 -11.01
C VAL A 288 -10.98 -4.91 -10.06
N LEU A 289 -11.50 -6.13 -10.16
CA LEU A 289 -11.00 -7.28 -9.41
C LEU A 289 -9.92 -7.98 -10.21
N LEU A 290 -8.75 -8.14 -9.60
CA LEU A 290 -7.69 -9.00 -10.09
C LEU A 290 -7.79 -10.35 -9.38
N SER A 291 -7.99 -11.43 -10.13
CA SER A 291 -7.97 -12.79 -9.59
C SER A 291 -7.44 -13.79 -10.61
N ARG A 292 -7.56 -15.09 -10.33
CA ARG A 292 -7.03 -16.15 -11.21
C ARG A 292 -7.72 -16.13 -12.57
N THR A 293 -6.95 -16.36 -13.63
CA THR A 293 -7.48 -16.43 -15.01
C THR A 293 -8.67 -17.40 -15.10
N GLY A 294 -9.80 -16.90 -15.58
CA GLY A 294 -11.10 -17.57 -15.60
C GLY A 294 -12.11 -16.97 -14.62
N THR A 295 -11.67 -16.13 -13.67
CA THR A 295 -12.58 -15.44 -12.74
C THR A 295 -13.50 -14.48 -13.48
N ALA A 296 -12.98 -13.76 -14.49
CA ALA A 296 -13.79 -12.85 -15.29
C ALA A 296 -14.91 -13.59 -16.04
N ILE A 297 -14.63 -14.79 -16.57
CA ILE A 297 -15.62 -15.61 -17.28
C ILE A 297 -16.74 -16.04 -16.34
N VAL A 298 -16.39 -16.47 -15.11
CA VAL A 298 -17.35 -16.84 -14.08
C VAL A 298 -18.24 -15.66 -13.72
N ALA A 299 -17.65 -14.48 -13.50
CA ALA A 299 -18.40 -13.28 -13.12
C ALA A 299 -19.31 -12.78 -14.25
N MET A 300 -18.82 -12.76 -15.50
CA MET A 300 -19.60 -12.38 -16.67
C MET A 300 -20.82 -13.27 -16.87
N MET A 301 -20.65 -14.59 -16.75
CA MET A 301 -21.78 -15.49 -16.97
C MET A 301 -22.76 -15.53 -15.80
N ALA A 302 -22.28 -15.30 -14.58
CA ALA A 302 -23.15 -15.08 -13.43
C ALA A 302 -23.99 -13.82 -13.61
N TYR A 303 -23.38 -12.73 -14.08
CA TYR A 303 -24.08 -11.47 -14.35
C TYR A 303 -25.16 -11.63 -15.42
N ASP A 304 -24.85 -12.32 -16.52
CA ASP A 304 -25.82 -12.62 -17.59
C ASP A 304 -27.00 -13.49 -17.09
N SER A 305 -26.73 -14.38 -16.13
CA SER A 305 -27.75 -15.21 -15.46
C SER A 305 -28.41 -14.53 -14.25
N HIS A 306 -28.17 -13.23 -14.02
CA HIS A 306 -28.68 -12.46 -12.87
C HIS A 306 -28.32 -13.04 -11.48
N ILE A 307 -27.17 -13.70 -11.38
CA ILE A 307 -26.65 -14.27 -10.15
C ILE A 307 -25.65 -13.29 -9.52
N PRO A 308 -25.80 -12.96 -8.21
CA PRO A 308 -24.91 -12.03 -7.57
C PRO A 308 -23.50 -12.60 -7.38
N VAL A 309 -22.50 -11.78 -7.65
CA VAL A 309 -21.08 -12.10 -7.48
C VAL A 309 -20.55 -11.40 -6.24
N MET A 310 -20.18 -12.19 -5.24
CA MET A 310 -19.59 -11.75 -3.99
C MET A 310 -18.09 -12.03 -3.98
N VAL A 311 -17.31 -11.01 -3.67
CA VAL A 311 -15.84 -11.07 -3.60
C VAL A 311 -15.42 -10.97 -2.14
N LEU A 312 -14.64 -11.95 -1.68
CA LEU A 312 -14.00 -11.89 -0.37
C LEU A 312 -12.57 -11.38 -0.53
N CYS A 313 -12.26 -10.25 0.12
CA CYS A 313 -10.98 -9.58 -0.03
C CYS A 313 -10.57 -8.84 1.24
N GLU A 314 -9.33 -9.07 1.68
CA GLU A 314 -8.65 -8.39 2.77
C GLU A 314 -8.17 -7.01 2.32
N LEU A 315 -8.19 -5.99 3.19
CA LEU A 315 -7.78 -4.63 2.82
C LEU A 315 -6.32 -4.55 2.36
N ILE A 316 -5.45 -5.44 2.85
CA ILE A 316 -4.05 -5.51 2.41
C ILE A 316 -3.86 -5.87 0.92
N LYS A 317 -4.93 -6.34 0.26
CA LYS A 317 -4.96 -6.61 -1.18
C LYS A 317 -5.50 -5.43 -1.99
N PHE A 318 -5.92 -4.35 -1.35
CA PHE A 318 -6.37 -3.16 -2.05
C PHE A 318 -5.16 -2.44 -2.64
N SER A 319 -5.34 -1.86 -3.82
CA SER A 319 -4.28 -1.27 -4.60
C SER A 319 -4.72 0.05 -5.21
N GLU A 320 -3.82 1.02 -5.23
CA GLU A 320 -4.01 2.31 -5.89
C GLU A 320 -3.87 2.21 -7.41
N LEU A 321 -3.29 1.11 -7.87
CA LEU A 321 -3.08 0.87 -9.29
C LEU A 321 -4.42 0.78 -10.02
N VAL A 322 -4.43 1.34 -11.23
CA VAL A 322 -5.51 1.20 -12.21
C VAL A 322 -4.99 0.33 -13.34
N GLN A 323 -5.79 -0.64 -13.75
CA GLN A 323 -5.50 -1.50 -14.89
C GLN A 323 -6.77 -1.66 -15.73
N LEU A 324 -6.63 -1.56 -17.04
CA LEU A 324 -7.75 -1.54 -18.00
C LEU A 324 -7.86 -2.86 -18.78
N ASP A 325 -6.79 -3.62 -18.89
CA ASP A 325 -6.72 -4.90 -19.60
C ASP A 325 -5.97 -5.96 -18.77
N SER A 326 -5.96 -7.22 -19.21
CA SER A 326 -5.19 -8.29 -18.54
C SER A 326 -3.75 -8.44 -19.06
N PHE A 327 -3.23 -7.49 -19.86
CA PHE A 327 -1.98 -7.63 -20.62
C PHE A 327 -0.87 -6.72 -20.13
N VAL A 328 -1.17 -5.48 -19.76
CA VAL A 328 -0.16 -4.49 -19.29
C VAL A 328 0.60 -5.03 -18.09
N TRP A 329 -0.10 -5.65 -17.14
CA TRP A 329 0.50 -6.34 -16.01
C TRP A 329 -0.14 -7.73 -15.84
N ASN A 330 0.70 -8.76 -15.83
CA ASN A 330 0.28 -10.12 -15.50
C ASN A 330 1.49 -10.96 -15.05
N GLU A 331 1.22 -12.13 -14.48
CA GLU A 331 2.21 -13.16 -14.24
C GLU A 331 2.05 -14.26 -15.30
N ILE A 332 3.13 -14.56 -16.02
CA ILE A 332 3.15 -15.66 -16.99
C ILE A 332 3.68 -16.91 -16.29
N GLY A 333 2.97 -18.02 -16.44
CA GLY A 333 3.37 -19.32 -15.94
C GLY A 333 4.41 -20.01 -16.82
N ASP A 334 4.76 -21.22 -16.42
CA ASP A 334 5.67 -22.07 -17.20
C ASP A 334 4.91 -22.65 -18.40
N PRO A 335 5.35 -22.43 -19.65
CA PRO A 335 4.69 -22.96 -20.85
C PRO A 335 4.58 -24.49 -20.85
N ASP A 336 5.52 -25.20 -20.21
CA ASP A 336 5.51 -26.66 -20.17
C ASP A 336 4.37 -27.22 -19.29
N GLU A 337 3.73 -26.41 -18.44
CA GLU A 337 2.51 -26.80 -17.72
C GLU A 337 1.35 -27.12 -18.67
N LEU A 338 1.35 -26.56 -19.89
CA LEU A 338 0.33 -26.82 -20.90
C LEU A 338 0.60 -28.07 -21.74
N VAL A 339 1.87 -28.49 -21.82
CA VAL A 339 2.34 -29.64 -22.60
C VAL A 339 1.76 -30.95 -22.04
N ASN A 340 1.71 -31.08 -20.72
CA ASN A 340 1.14 -32.25 -20.09
C ASN A 340 -0.40 -32.17 -20.10
N ILE A 341 -1.02 -32.90 -21.02
CA ILE A 341 -2.48 -32.99 -21.17
C ILE A 341 -3.07 -34.02 -20.18
N LYS A 342 -2.25 -34.91 -19.61
CA LYS A 342 -2.72 -35.86 -18.61
C LYS A 342 -3.15 -35.09 -17.36
N THR A 343 -4.37 -35.34 -16.91
CA THR A 343 -4.85 -34.93 -15.60
C THR A 343 -3.91 -35.51 -14.55
N GLN A 344 -2.96 -34.71 -14.05
CA GLN A 344 -2.13 -35.16 -12.93
C GLN A 344 -3.04 -35.53 -11.77
N SER A 345 -2.80 -36.71 -11.18
CA SER A 345 -3.47 -37.14 -9.97
C SER A 345 -3.19 -36.12 -8.85
N PRO A 346 -4.16 -35.83 -7.97
CA PRO A 346 -4.00 -34.86 -6.86
C PRO A 346 -2.78 -35.12 -5.97
N ALA A 347 -2.28 -36.37 -5.96
CA ALA A 347 -1.12 -36.80 -5.18
C ALA A 347 0.19 -36.03 -5.50
N ASN A 348 0.36 -35.51 -6.71
CA ASN A 348 1.58 -34.78 -7.10
C ASN A 348 1.56 -33.29 -6.74
N VAL A 349 0.45 -32.79 -6.18
CA VAL A 349 0.29 -31.39 -5.75
C VAL A 349 0.63 -31.21 -4.26
N LEU A 350 0.78 -32.31 -3.51
CA LEU A 350 1.23 -32.30 -2.11
C LEU A 350 2.76 -32.52 -2.02
N PRO A 351 3.45 -31.98 -1.00
CA PRO A 351 4.86 -32.25 -0.79
C PRO A 351 5.10 -33.75 -0.63
N SER A 352 6.07 -34.28 -1.38
CA SER A 352 6.52 -35.68 -1.43
C SER A 352 7.04 -36.27 -0.09
N VAL A 353 6.83 -35.61 1.05
CA VAL A 353 7.50 -35.95 2.32
C VAL A 353 6.66 -36.86 3.23
N LEU A 354 5.38 -37.07 2.94
CA LEU A 354 4.46 -37.80 3.84
C LEU A 354 3.84 -39.09 3.26
N MET A 355 4.29 -39.60 2.11
CA MET A 355 3.76 -40.86 1.57
C MET A 355 4.88 -41.82 1.14
N PRO A 356 4.74 -43.14 1.40
CA PRO A 356 5.64 -44.14 0.83
C PRO A 356 5.52 -44.13 -0.71
N PRO A 357 6.59 -44.47 -1.44
CA PRO A 357 6.60 -44.40 -2.89
C PRO A 357 5.52 -45.32 -3.49
N PRO A 358 4.80 -44.88 -4.54
CA PRO A 358 3.80 -45.71 -5.17
C PRO A 358 4.49 -46.93 -5.82
N ASN A 359 3.95 -48.12 -5.56
CA ASN A 359 4.38 -49.36 -6.19
C ASN A 359 4.36 -49.20 -7.72
N GLN A 360 5.53 -49.43 -8.31
CA GLN A 360 5.69 -49.52 -9.76
C GLN A 360 5.11 -50.84 -10.23
N GLU A 361 3.84 -50.85 -10.64
CA GLU A 361 3.30 -51.94 -11.45
C GLU A 361 2.64 -51.41 -12.73
N ASN A 362 3.41 -51.56 -13.81
CA ASN A 362 3.07 -52.11 -15.11
C ASN A 362 2.12 -51.38 -16.09
N ASN A 363 2.74 -51.03 -17.22
CA ASN A 363 2.28 -51.22 -18.60
C ASN A 363 0.97 -50.56 -19.05
N THR A 364 1.08 -49.27 -19.39
CA THR A 364 0.47 -48.77 -20.63
C THR A 364 1.49 -47.89 -21.34
N GLN A 365 1.75 -48.14 -22.63
CA GLN A 365 2.59 -47.30 -23.49
C GLN A 365 2.13 -45.84 -23.37
N SER A 366 2.83 -45.04 -22.57
CA SER A 366 2.51 -43.64 -22.43
C SER A 366 2.91 -42.92 -23.72
N LYS A 367 1.95 -42.74 -24.64
CA LYS A 367 2.11 -41.81 -25.77
C LYS A 367 2.67 -40.50 -25.23
N GLN A 368 3.84 -40.11 -25.73
CA GLN A 368 4.46 -38.84 -25.33
C GLN A 368 3.49 -37.68 -25.66
N PRO A 369 3.46 -36.62 -24.84
CA PRO A 369 2.59 -35.49 -25.09
C PRO A 369 2.92 -34.84 -26.45
N ILE A 370 1.88 -34.56 -27.25
CA ILE A 370 2.02 -34.03 -28.63
C ILE A 370 2.80 -32.71 -28.66
N LEU A 371 2.67 -31.89 -27.62
CA LEU A 371 3.30 -30.58 -27.52
C LEU A 371 4.72 -30.62 -26.93
N LYS A 372 5.34 -31.80 -26.75
CA LYS A 372 6.67 -31.89 -26.11
C LYS A 372 7.74 -31.08 -26.85
N GLU A 373 7.69 -31.10 -28.18
CA GLU A 373 8.65 -30.44 -29.07
C GLU A 373 8.12 -29.08 -29.56
N TRP A 374 7.28 -28.41 -28.76
CA TRP A 374 6.70 -27.12 -29.16
C TRP A 374 7.75 -26.03 -29.43
N ARG A 375 8.94 -26.16 -28.82
CA ARG A 375 10.08 -25.28 -29.03
C ARG A 375 10.68 -25.39 -30.42
N ASP A 376 10.55 -26.53 -31.09
CA ASP A 376 11.12 -26.75 -32.43
C ASP A 376 10.17 -26.28 -33.54
N ILE A 377 8.88 -26.14 -33.24
CA ILE A 377 7.84 -25.73 -34.21
C ILE A 377 7.83 -24.19 -34.34
N PRO A 378 8.18 -23.60 -35.51
CA PRO A 378 8.39 -22.15 -35.65
C PRO A 378 7.20 -21.28 -35.22
N ASP A 379 5.99 -21.67 -35.64
CA ASP A 379 4.76 -20.87 -35.44
C ASP A 379 3.99 -21.23 -34.16
N LEU A 380 4.51 -22.15 -33.33
CA LEU A 380 3.87 -22.56 -32.09
C LEU A 380 4.45 -21.83 -30.88
N LYS A 381 3.56 -21.23 -30.08
CA LYS A 381 3.90 -20.57 -28.82
C LYS A 381 2.90 -20.98 -27.75
N LEU A 382 3.39 -21.31 -26.55
CA LEU A 382 2.57 -21.67 -25.41
C LEU A 382 2.51 -20.51 -24.40
N LEU A 383 1.32 -20.24 -23.90
CA LEU A 383 1.05 -19.12 -22.98
C LEU A 383 0.01 -19.51 -21.94
N ASN A 384 0.35 -19.33 -20.67
CA ASN A 384 -0.53 -19.49 -19.52
C ASN A 384 -0.44 -18.25 -18.63
N LEU A 385 -1.43 -17.37 -18.72
CA LEU A 385 -1.58 -16.26 -17.78
C LEU A 385 -2.09 -16.78 -16.43
N HIS A 386 -1.61 -16.17 -15.35
CA HIS A 386 -2.05 -16.51 -14.00
C HIS A 386 -3.24 -15.71 -13.52
N TYR A 387 -3.34 -14.45 -13.96
CA TYR A 387 -4.37 -13.53 -13.52
C TYR A 387 -5.24 -13.03 -14.69
N ASP A 388 -6.46 -12.66 -14.38
CA ASP A 388 -7.31 -11.84 -15.23
C ASP A 388 -7.93 -10.70 -14.41
N ILE A 389 -8.44 -9.71 -15.12
CA ILE A 389 -9.21 -8.62 -14.53
C ILE A 389 -10.70 -8.82 -14.77
N THR A 390 -11.49 -8.60 -13.73
CA THR A 390 -12.95 -8.62 -13.78
C THR A 390 -13.46 -7.19 -13.56
N PRO A 391 -14.16 -6.60 -14.55
CA PRO A 391 -14.76 -5.28 -14.42
C PRO A 391 -15.67 -5.12 -13.21
N ALA A 392 -15.67 -3.92 -12.62
CA ALA A 392 -16.42 -3.60 -11.41
C ALA A 392 -17.93 -3.87 -11.51
N HIS A 393 -18.53 -3.68 -12.70
CA HIS A 393 -19.97 -3.86 -12.92
C HIS A 393 -20.44 -5.32 -12.84
N PHE A 394 -19.53 -6.30 -12.98
CA PHE A 394 -19.86 -7.71 -12.75
C PHE A 394 -19.81 -8.10 -11.26
N ILE A 395 -19.35 -7.20 -10.38
CA ILE A 395 -19.19 -7.47 -8.95
C ILE A 395 -20.37 -6.85 -8.22
N SER A 396 -21.13 -7.68 -7.52
CA SER A 396 -22.28 -7.22 -6.73
C SER A 396 -21.85 -6.70 -5.36
N LEU A 397 -20.87 -7.34 -4.72
CA LEU A 397 -20.47 -7.03 -3.35
C LEU A 397 -19.02 -7.41 -3.09
N VAL A 398 -18.29 -6.54 -2.38
CA VAL A 398 -16.99 -6.87 -1.77
C VAL A 398 -17.18 -6.97 -0.26
N VAL A 399 -16.78 -8.10 0.33
CA VAL A 399 -16.75 -8.29 1.79
C VAL A 399 -15.30 -8.18 2.25
N CYS A 400 -15.04 -7.19 3.08
CA CYS A 400 -13.74 -6.92 3.71
C CYS A 400 -13.89 -6.79 5.24
N GLU A 401 -12.79 -6.64 5.95
CA GLU A 401 -12.80 -6.47 7.40
C GLU A 401 -13.49 -5.17 7.86
N ASN A 402 -13.66 -4.16 6.99
CA ASN A 402 -14.43 -2.96 7.31
C ASN A 402 -15.94 -3.11 7.05
N GLY A 403 -16.37 -4.23 6.46
CA GLY A 403 -17.78 -4.44 6.12
C GLY A 403 -18.00 -4.84 4.66
N CYS A 404 -19.26 -4.77 4.26
CA CYS A 404 -19.68 -4.97 2.89
C CYS A 404 -19.64 -3.63 2.15
N ILE A 405 -18.85 -3.53 1.09
CA ILE A 405 -18.68 -2.32 0.27
C ILE A 405 -18.89 -2.64 -1.21
N PRO A 406 -19.29 -1.67 -2.05
CA PRO A 406 -19.22 -1.85 -3.49
C PRO A 406 -17.76 -1.81 -3.95
N SER A 407 -17.45 -2.48 -5.06
CA SER A 407 -16.09 -2.54 -5.62
C SER A 407 -15.55 -1.14 -5.99
N THR A 408 -16.41 -0.21 -6.38
CA THR A 408 -16.03 1.17 -6.71
C THR A 408 -15.59 2.02 -5.51
N SER A 409 -15.83 1.58 -4.28
CA SER A 409 -15.37 2.27 -3.05
C SER A 409 -13.92 1.94 -2.65
N VAL A 410 -13.20 1.12 -3.43
CA VAL A 410 -11.81 0.75 -3.10
C VAL A 410 -10.92 1.97 -2.94
N LEU A 411 -11.02 2.97 -3.83
CA LEU A 411 -10.19 4.17 -3.74
C LEU A 411 -10.44 4.98 -2.46
N SER A 412 -11.70 5.20 -2.08
CA SER A 412 -11.99 5.95 -0.84
C SER A 412 -11.50 5.23 0.40
N VAL A 413 -11.61 3.90 0.42
CA VAL A 413 -11.09 3.06 1.51
C VAL A 413 -9.57 3.13 1.59
N VAL A 414 -8.85 3.09 0.46
CA VAL A 414 -7.38 3.23 0.44
C VAL A 414 -6.93 4.63 0.88
N THR A 415 -7.61 5.68 0.43
CA THR A 415 -7.33 7.06 0.84
C THR A 415 -7.53 7.25 2.34
N ASN A 416 -8.61 6.71 2.91
CA ASN A 416 -8.88 6.79 4.34
C ASN A 416 -7.80 6.08 5.17
N MET A 417 -7.33 4.90 4.73
CA MET A 417 -6.21 4.22 5.40
C MET A 417 -4.95 5.08 5.44
N LYS A 418 -4.61 5.76 4.34
CA LYS A 418 -3.45 6.67 4.31
C LYS A 418 -3.61 7.86 5.24
N LEU A 419 -4.80 8.48 5.27
CA LEU A 419 -5.08 9.60 6.17
C LEU A 419 -4.99 9.19 7.64
N GLU A 420 -5.44 7.98 7.99
CA GLU A 420 -5.27 7.43 9.34
C GLU A 420 -3.80 7.18 9.68
N GLU A 421 -3.01 6.64 8.74
CA GLU A 421 -1.57 6.48 8.89
C GLU A 421 -0.89 7.84 9.14
N GLU A 422 -1.18 8.87 8.34
CA GLU A 422 -0.63 10.21 8.51
C GLU A 422 -1.02 10.86 9.85
N LYS A 423 -2.28 10.68 10.28
CA LYS A 423 -2.74 11.14 11.60
C LYS A 423 -1.96 10.47 12.73
N ASN A 424 -1.72 9.16 12.62
CA ASN A 424 -0.94 8.41 13.60
C ASN A 424 0.52 8.88 13.64
N LEU A 425 1.14 9.15 12.48
CA LEU A 425 2.48 9.73 12.41
C LEU A 425 2.53 11.12 13.07
N LYS A 426 1.58 12.01 12.76
CA LYS A 426 1.49 13.34 13.38
C LYS A 426 1.36 13.25 14.91
N LYS A 427 0.55 12.32 15.41
CA LYS A 427 0.40 12.06 16.85
C LYS A 427 1.72 11.58 17.49
N GLN A 428 2.50 10.77 16.79
CA GLN A 428 3.81 10.31 17.26
C GLN A 428 4.84 11.45 17.29
N HIS A 429 4.86 12.31 16.27
CA HIS A 429 5.72 13.51 16.26
C HIS A 429 5.36 14.48 17.38
N SER A 430 4.06 14.72 17.61
CA SER A 430 3.56 15.50 18.74
C SER A 430 4.05 14.92 20.08
N LYS A 431 3.96 13.60 20.28
CA LYS A 431 4.46 12.95 21.51
C LYS A 431 5.96 13.17 21.75
N ARG A 432 6.80 13.09 20.71
CA ARG A 432 8.25 13.36 20.81
C ARG A 432 8.54 14.82 21.17
N ARG A 433 7.85 15.75 20.52
CA ARG A 433 7.95 17.17 20.82
C ARG A 433 7.49 17.46 22.26
N CYS A 434 6.45 16.78 22.77
CA CYS A 434 6.03 16.89 24.17
C CYS A 434 7.09 16.38 25.17
N GLN A 435 7.86 15.35 24.82
CA GLN A 435 8.95 14.86 25.68
C GLN A 435 10.08 15.88 25.86
N LEU A 436 10.39 16.67 24.82
CA LEU A 436 11.37 17.76 24.91
C LEU A 436 10.96 18.84 25.92
N LEU A 437 9.65 19.10 26.05
CA LEU A 437 9.12 20.11 26.97
C LEU A 437 9.29 19.71 28.44
N ASN A 438 9.14 18.42 28.74
CA ASN A 438 9.32 17.88 30.10
C ASN A 438 10.74 18.10 30.64
N LEU A 439 11.69 18.51 29.81
CA LEU A 439 13.06 18.88 30.19
C LEU A 439 13.21 20.38 30.54
N ASN A 440 12.11 21.11 30.66
CA ASN A 440 12.09 22.56 30.94
C ASN A 440 12.90 23.38 29.90
N ILE A 441 12.96 22.88 28.66
CA ILE A 441 13.80 23.42 27.58
C ILE A 441 13.41 24.84 27.20
N LEU A 442 12.15 25.23 27.40
CA LEU A 442 11.61 26.55 27.06
C LEU A 442 12.38 27.68 27.78
N LYS A 443 12.78 27.48 29.04
CA LYS A 443 13.55 28.47 29.78
C LYS A 443 14.95 28.66 29.18
N TYR A 444 15.62 27.56 28.83
CA TYR A 444 16.94 27.60 28.20
C TYR A 444 16.88 28.20 26.80
N LEU A 445 15.86 27.86 26.00
CA LEU A 445 15.64 28.45 24.68
C LEU A 445 15.40 29.95 24.79
N LEU A 446 14.63 30.40 25.81
CA LEU A 446 14.42 31.82 26.06
C LEU A 446 15.73 32.55 26.33
N ASP A 447 16.59 32.02 27.20
CA ASP A 447 17.90 32.62 27.48
C ASP A 447 18.75 32.72 26.19
N LEU A 448 18.66 31.72 25.31
CA LEU A 448 19.36 31.70 24.02
C LEU A 448 18.79 32.70 22.99
N THR A 449 17.53 33.12 23.11
CA THR A 449 16.99 34.21 22.27
C THR A 449 17.65 35.56 22.53
N TRP A 450 18.33 35.72 23.67
CA TRP A 450 19.12 36.92 24.00
C TRP A 450 20.62 36.74 23.70
N SER A 451 20.99 35.66 23.00
CA SER A 451 22.38 35.43 22.58
C SER A 451 22.88 36.57 21.69
N LYS A 452 24.17 36.88 21.82
CA LYS A 452 24.88 37.84 20.96
C LYS A 452 25.08 37.29 19.54
N GLU A 453 25.07 35.97 19.38
CA GLU A 453 25.22 35.30 18.09
C GLU A 453 23.87 35.21 17.38
N ILE A 454 23.77 35.85 16.21
CA ILE A 454 22.54 35.90 15.40
C ILE A 454 22.06 34.49 15.02
N SER A 455 22.98 33.59 14.68
CA SER A 455 22.66 32.20 14.31
C SER A 455 22.01 31.42 15.46
N VAL A 456 22.48 31.63 16.69
CA VAL A 456 21.94 31.00 17.90
C VAL A 456 20.56 31.58 18.22
N LYS A 457 20.41 32.91 18.10
CA LYS A 457 19.14 33.59 18.30
C LYS A 457 18.05 33.08 17.36
N LYS A 458 18.35 33.00 16.06
CA LYS A 458 17.44 32.46 15.01
C LYS A 458 17.04 31.01 15.31
N ALA A 459 18.02 30.16 15.60
CA ALA A 459 17.75 28.76 15.92
C ALA A 459 16.90 28.58 17.19
N ALA A 460 17.12 29.43 18.20
CA ALA A 460 16.36 29.38 19.45
C ALA A 460 14.88 29.77 19.24
N ILE A 461 14.61 30.88 18.54
CA ILE A 461 13.23 31.33 18.29
C ILE A 461 12.49 30.39 17.35
N ALA A 462 13.13 29.85 16.30
CA ALA A 462 12.53 28.85 15.42
C ALA A 462 12.19 27.55 16.17
N CYS A 463 13.03 27.16 17.14
CA CYS A 463 12.73 26.01 18.00
C CYS A 463 11.50 26.29 18.88
N ILE A 464 11.40 27.48 19.47
CA ILE A 464 10.21 27.88 20.24
C ILE A 464 8.97 27.87 19.33
N ALA A 465 9.04 28.46 18.14
CA ALA A 465 7.94 28.52 17.18
C ALA A 465 7.43 27.12 16.82
N ALA A 466 8.34 26.19 16.49
CA ALA A 466 8.01 24.79 16.18
C ALA A 466 7.39 24.04 17.37
N THR A 467 7.72 24.42 18.60
CA THR A 467 7.07 23.86 19.79
C THR A 467 5.65 24.41 19.94
N THR A 468 5.42 25.71 19.77
CA THR A 468 4.08 26.33 19.91
C THR A 468 3.01 25.84 18.94
N GLU A 469 3.35 25.04 17.93
CA GLU A 469 2.36 24.28 17.14
C GLU A 469 1.55 23.27 17.99
N LEU A 470 2.06 22.87 19.16
CA LEU A 470 1.38 21.94 20.06
C LEU A 470 0.61 22.69 21.16
N ALA A 471 -0.69 22.41 21.24
CA ALA A 471 -1.57 23.01 22.23
C ALA A 471 -1.17 22.69 23.68
N GLU A 472 -0.48 21.57 23.94
CA GLU A 472 -0.05 21.19 25.29
C GLU A 472 0.95 22.18 25.93
N ILE A 473 1.64 23.00 25.12
CA ILE A 473 2.65 23.98 25.57
C ILE A 473 2.05 25.31 26.00
N HIS A 474 0.87 25.61 25.46
CA HIS A 474 0.21 26.90 25.62
C HIS A 474 0.09 27.35 27.09
N PRO A 475 -0.21 26.47 28.07
CA PRO A 475 -0.22 26.86 29.48
C PRO A 475 1.14 27.34 30.01
N GLU A 476 2.26 26.74 29.58
CA GLU A 476 3.59 27.16 30.01
C GLU A 476 4.01 28.49 29.37
N MET A 477 3.66 28.71 28.10
CA MET A 477 3.94 29.96 27.36
C MET A 477 3.15 31.16 27.90
N ARG A 478 2.11 30.91 28.69
CA ARG A 478 1.36 31.95 29.40
C ARG A 478 2.13 32.60 30.53
N LYS A 479 3.27 32.04 30.97
CA LYS A 479 4.11 32.69 31.97
C LYS A 479 4.55 34.05 31.41
N LYS A 480 4.23 35.12 32.15
CA LYS A 480 4.39 36.51 31.71
C LYS A 480 5.78 36.82 31.12
N GLU A 481 6.84 36.28 31.73
CA GLU A 481 8.23 36.44 31.28
C GLU A 481 8.50 35.89 29.87
N LEU A 482 7.84 34.79 29.48
CA LEU A 482 8.02 34.16 28.17
C LEU A 482 7.34 34.99 27.07
N LEU A 483 6.12 35.45 27.34
CA LEU A 483 5.34 36.21 26.37
C LEU A 483 5.92 37.61 26.12
N ASP A 484 6.33 38.30 27.19
CA ASP A 484 6.97 39.61 27.11
C ASP A 484 8.28 39.52 26.32
N SER A 485 9.05 38.44 26.50
CA SER A 485 10.29 38.20 25.76
C SER A 485 10.03 38.01 24.26
N ILE A 486 9.04 37.20 23.85
CA ILE A 486 8.71 36.99 22.44
C ILE A 486 8.24 38.29 21.78
N ILE A 487 7.40 39.08 22.47
CA ILE A 487 6.94 40.38 21.98
C ILE A 487 8.11 41.35 21.85
N SER A 488 9.08 41.31 22.77
CA SER A 488 10.27 42.17 22.67
C SER A 488 11.15 41.83 21.44
N LEU A 489 11.26 40.55 21.06
CA LEU A 489 12.03 40.12 19.89
C LEU A 489 11.49 40.67 18.57
N LEU A 490 10.20 41.00 18.49
CA LEU A 490 9.62 41.70 17.34
C LEU A 490 10.24 43.10 17.12
N SER A 491 10.70 43.75 18.19
CA SER A 491 11.14 45.15 18.16
C SER A 491 12.65 45.35 18.36
N VAL A 492 13.34 44.43 19.05
CA VAL A 492 14.71 44.65 19.55
C VAL A 492 15.77 44.46 18.47
N ASP A 493 15.59 43.50 17.56
CA ASP A 493 16.71 43.06 16.73
C ASP A 493 16.70 43.61 15.29
N GLU A 494 15.59 44.14 14.77
CA GLU A 494 15.43 44.54 13.35
C GLU A 494 15.95 43.48 12.34
N ILE A 495 16.04 42.21 12.77
CA ILE A 495 16.46 41.07 11.95
C ILE A 495 15.19 40.39 11.43
N PRO A 496 14.93 40.40 10.11
CA PRO A 496 13.71 39.83 9.53
C PRO A 496 13.47 38.37 9.94
N GLU A 497 14.51 37.54 9.96
CA GLU A 497 14.39 36.11 10.26
C GLU A 497 14.29 35.79 11.77
N VAL A 498 14.27 36.82 12.63
CA VAL A 498 13.88 36.67 14.05
C VAL A 498 12.46 37.20 14.23
N GLN A 499 12.12 38.27 13.52
CA GLN A 499 10.79 38.88 13.53
C GLN A 499 9.72 37.97 12.92
N ASP A 500 10.05 37.25 11.85
CA ASP A 500 9.15 36.29 11.19
C ASP A 500 8.77 35.13 12.12
N GLU A 501 9.73 34.53 12.81
CA GLU A 501 9.57 33.38 13.71
C GLU A 501 8.91 33.82 15.02
N ALA A 502 9.24 35.02 15.53
CA ALA A 502 8.54 35.59 16.67
C ALA A 502 7.07 35.88 16.34
N ALA A 503 6.78 36.44 15.16
CA ALA A 503 5.41 36.66 14.70
C ALA A 503 4.66 35.33 14.50
N PHE A 504 5.33 34.32 13.93
CA PHE A 504 4.76 32.99 13.75
C PHE A 504 4.45 32.29 15.09
N THR A 505 5.33 32.44 16.07
CA THR A 505 5.12 31.95 17.44
C THR A 505 3.86 32.57 18.05
N LEU A 506 3.68 33.89 17.92
CA LEU A 506 2.48 34.57 18.41
C LEU A 506 1.22 34.13 17.66
N ALA A 507 1.30 33.90 16.35
CA ALA A 507 0.18 33.37 15.56
C ALA A 507 -0.27 31.99 16.05
N ASN A 508 0.67 31.11 16.38
CA ASN A 508 0.34 29.79 16.93
C ASN A 508 -0.31 29.89 18.32
N LEU A 509 0.24 30.73 19.20
CA LEU A 509 -0.33 30.96 20.54
C LEU A 509 -1.71 31.64 20.47
N ALA A 510 -1.92 32.51 19.49
CA ALA A 510 -3.19 33.20 19.26
C ALA A 510 -4.33 32.28 18.80
N LYS A 511 -4.09 30.98 18.57
CA LYS A 511 -5.16 29.98 18.34
C LYS A 511 -5.89 29.60 19.64
N ASP A 512 -5.28 29.82 20.79
CA ASP A 512 -5.88 29.52 22.10
C ASP A 512 -6.46 30.78 22.74
N PHE A 513 -7.78 30.76 22.91
CA PHE A 513 -8.59 31.87 23.43
C PHE A 513 -8.00 32.52 24.69
N SER A 514 -7.47 31.70 25.61
CA SER A 514 -6.96 32.22 26.88
C SER A 514 -5.69 33.07 26.70
N ILE A 515 -4.79 32.66 25.80
CA ILE A 515 -3.52 33.38 25.56
C ILE A 515 -3.76 34.65 24.75
N LYS A 516 -4.79 34.68 23.89
CA LYS A 516 -5.16 35.89 23.13
C LYS A 516 -5.28 37.11 24.06
N SER A 517 -5.87 36.95 25.25
CA SER A 517 -6.00 38.05 26.23
C SER A 517 -4.66 38.51 26.80
N ASP A 518 -3.75 37.57 27.07
CA ASP A 518 -2.44 37.88 27.66
C ASP A 518 -1.51 38.55 26.64
N ILE A 519 -1.54 38.11 25.36
CA ILE A 519 -0.79 38.76 24.25
C ILE A 519 -1.21 40.23 24.13
N ARG A 520 -2.52 40.50 24.22
CA ARG A 520 -3.07 41.85 24.17
C ARG A 520 -2.58 42.73 25.32
N LYS A 521 -2.70 42.25 26.56
CA LYS A 521 -2.22 42.98 27.76
C LYS A 521 -0.72 43.27 27.73
N ALA A 522 0.07 42.39 27.11
CA ALA A 522 1.50 42.58 26.92
C ALA A 522 1.84 43.54 25.76
N GLY A 523 0.85 44.07 25.04
CA GLY A 523 1.04 45.02 23.94
C GLY A 523 1.40 44.38 22.60
N GLY A 524 1.13 43.08 22.42
CA GLY A 524 1.49 42.32 21.22
C GLY A 524 0.90 42.89 19.93
N ILE A 525 -0.36 43.35 19.95
CA ILE A 525 -1.01 43.96 18.76
C ILE A 525 -0.23 45.19 18.28
N LYS A 526 0.19 46.08 19.19
CA LYS A 526 0.96 47.27 18.84
C LYS A 526 2.33 46.92 18.25
N ALA A 527 2.99 45.89 18.79
CA ALA A 527 4.27 45.41 18.27
C ALA A 527 4.13 44.81 16.86
N LEU A 528 3.09 43.99 16.63
CA LEU A 528 2.78 43.40 15.33
C LEU A 528 2.43 44.46 14.29
N VAL A 529 1.58 45.43 14.63
CA VAL A 529 1.20 46.53 13.71
C VAL A 529 2.42 47.33 13.24
N LYS A 530 3.42 47.54 14.10
CA LYS A 530 4.65 48.25 13.75
C LYS A 530 5.47 47.53 12.66
N LEU A 531 5.27 46.22 12.49
CA LEU A 531 5.98 45.39 11.51
C LEU A 531 5.22 45.19 10.18
N LEU A 532 3.96 45.60 10.08
CA LEU A 532 3.20 45.55 8.82
C LEU A 532 3.91 46.25 7.63
N PRO A 533 4.63 47.37 7.83
CA PRO A 533 5.41 48.02 6.77
C PRO A 533 6.74 47.33 6.42
N SER A 534 7.06 46.16 6.98
CA SER A 534 8.35 45.48 6.74
C SER A 534 8.60 45.24 5.24
N THR A 535 9.86 45.28 4.81
CA THR A 535 10.22 44.94 3.41
C THR A 535 10.22 43.43 3.17
N ASP A 536 10.26 42.62 4.24
CA ASP A 536 10.30 41.18 4.16
C ASP A 536 8.89 40.55 4.01
N PRO A 537 8.64 39.73 2.98
CA PRO A 537 7.35 39.08 2.76
C PRO A 537 6.93 38.08 3.84
N ASP A 538 7.87 37.33 4.42
CA ASP A 538 7.58 36.32 5.43
C ASP A 538 7.20 36.95 6.77
N VAL A 539 7.87 38.04 7.15
CA VAL A 539 7.46 38.88 8.29
C VAL A 539 6.04 39.39 8.08
N LYS A 540 5.72 39.98 6.90
CA LYS A 540 4.38 40.48 6.60
C LYS A 540 3.30 39.40 6.70
N LYS A 541 3.57 38.22 6.13
CA LYS A 541 2.67 37.07 6.16
C LYS A 541 2.38 36.62 7.59
N ASN A 542 3.42 36.40 8.40
CA ASN A 542 3.25 35.90 9.76
C ASN A 542 2.63 36.94 10.69
N VAL A 543 2.93 38.23 10.50
CA VAL A 543 2.29 39.34 11.23
C VAL A 543 0.81 39.42 10.90
N ALA A 544 0.44 39.34 9.61
CA ALA A 544 -0.97 39.35 9.20
C ALA A 544 -1.74 38.14 9.76
N LEU A 545 -1.12 36.94 9.73
CA LEU A 545 -1.68 35.73 10.32
C LEU A 545 -1.87 35.84 11.85
N ALA A 546 -0.91 36.44 12.55
CA ALA A 546 -1.01 36.65 13.99
C ALA A 546 -2.16 37.62 14.32
N LEU A 547 -2.29 38.70 13.56
CA LEU A 547 -3.36 39.68 13.74
C LEU A 547 -4.74 39.09 13.42
N SER A 548 -4.91 38.35 12.32
CA SER A 548 -6.18 37.69 12.00
C SER A 548 -6.62 36.74 13.12
N SER A 549 -5.70 35.95 13.64
CA SER A 549 -5.96 34.99 14.74
C SER A 549 -6.31 35.69 16.07
N LEU A 550 -5.68 36.82 16.37
CA LEU A 550 -5.95 37.59 17.59
C LEU A 550 -7.30 38.33 17.55
N LEU A 551 -7.80 38.67 16.37
CA LEU A 551 -9.03 39.44 16.17
C LEU A 551 -10.30 38.58 16.16
N GLU A 552 -10.20 37.26 15.97
CA GLU A 552 -11.34 36.34 15.75
C GLU A 552 -12.39 36.31 16.87
N ASP A 553 -12.04 36.69 18.12
CA ASP A 553 -12.92 36.41 19.28
C ASP A 553 -13.27 37.59 20.21
N CYS A 554 -12.65 38.79 20.16
CA CYS A 554 -13.03 39.97 21.00
C CYS A 554 -12.16 41.24 20.76
N ASN A 555 -12.79 42.43 20.73
CA ASN A 555 -12.27 43.82 20.81
C ASN A 555 -11.32 44.30 19.69
N THR A 556 -11.91 44.74 18.57
CA THR A 556 -11.23 45.33 17.40
C THR A 556 -10.67 46.73 17.65
N SER A 557 -11.06 47.40 18.74
CA SER A 557 -10.71 48.80 19.00
C SER A 557 -9.19 49.01 19.17
N GLU A 558 -8.46 48.00 19.68
CA GLU A 558 -7.00 48.09 19.88
C GLU A 558 -6.23 48.25 18.56
N ILE A 559 -6.69 47.64 17.46
CA ILE A 559 -6.02 47.80 16.16
C ILE A 559 -6.20 49.23 15.61
N ARG A 560 -7.34 49.87 15.93
CA ARG A 560 -7.61 51.27 15.62
C ARG A 560 -6.72 52.20 16.44
N TYR A 561 -6.61 51.96 17.76
CA TYR A 561 -5.70 52.73 18.63
C TYR A 561 -4.22 52.53 18.29
N ALA A 562 -3.85 51.38 17.73
CA ALA A 562 -2.51 51.12 17.23
C ALA A 562 -2.23 51.71 15.83
N ASN A 563 -3.21 52.39 15.20
CA ASN A 563 -3.16 52.89 13.82
C ASN A 563 -2.87 51.79 12.77
N GLY A 564 -3.36 50.58 12.99
CA GLY A 564 -3.07 49.42 12.13
C GLY A 564 -3.91 49.31 10.86
N LEU A 565 -5.00 50.07 10.73
CA LEU A 565 -5.91 49.98 9.57
C LEU A 565 -5.26 50.46 8.26
N ALA A 566 -4.51 51.56 8.28
CA ALA A 566 -3.87 52.08 7.07
C ALA A 566 -2.80 51.11 6.53
N PRO A 567 -1.87 50.57 7.35
CA PRO A 567 -0.94 49.54 6.90
C PRO A 567 -1.62 48.26 6.38
N LEU A 568 -2.72 47.82 6.99
CA LEU A 568 -3.48 46.66 6.50
C LEU A 568 -4.10 46.93 5.13
N LEU A 569 -4.65 48.12 4.89
CA LEU A 569 -5.20 48.49 3.58
C LEU A 569 -4.12 48.49 2.49
N GLU A 570 -2.91 48.92 2.80
CA GLU A 570 -1.77 48.87 1.87
C GLU A 570 -1.39 47.42 1.51
N LEU A 571 -1.49 46.48 2.46
CA LEU A 571 -1.18 45.06 2.23
C LEU A 571 -2.19 44.32 1.34
N LEU A 572 -3.36 44.91 1.05
CA LEU A 572 -4.26 44.35 0.02
C LEU A 572 -3.62 44.37 -1.38
N GLY A 573 -2.66 45.26 -1.62
CA GLY A 573 -1.87 45.32 -2.84
C GLY A 573 -0.64 44.40 -2.86
N ALA A 574 -0.43 43.56 -1.83
CA ALA A 574 0.73 42.67 -1.77
C ALA A 574 0.72 41.62 -2.90
N GLU A 575 1.90 41.20 -3.35
CA GLU A 575 2.03 40.21 -4.44
C GLU A 575 1.61 38.78 -4.04
N PHE A 576 1.57 38.48 -2.74
CA PHE A 576 1.33 37.13 -2.22
C PHE A 576 -0.12 36.93 -1.75
N PRO A 577 -0.85 35.92 -2.27
CA PRO A 577 -2.24 35.66 -1.90
C PRO A 577 -2.47 35.42 -0.40
N GLU A 578 -1.53 34.74 0.27
CA GLU A 578 -1.62 34.44 1.70
C GLU A 578 -1.61 35.71 2.57
N ILE A 579 -0.87 36.74 2.14
CA ILE A 579 -0.87 38.05 2.82
C ILE A 579 -2.21 38.74 2.61
N GLN A 580 -2.73 38.72 1.38
CA GLN A 580 -4.02 39.32 1.02
C GLN A 580 -5.16 38.67 1.80
N GLU A 581 -5.21 37.34 1.88
CA GLU A 581 -6.26 36.58 2.58
C GLU A 581 -6.26 36.91 4.08
N ASN A 582 -5.12 36.80 4.75
CA ASN A 582 -5.01 37.12 6.17
C ASN A 582 -5.37 38.58 6.46
N THR A 583 -4.92 39.50 5.60
CA THR A 583 -5.23 40.93 5.70
C THR A 583 -6.73 41.19 5.53
N LEU A 584 -7.38 40.54 4.56
CA LEU A 584 -8.83 40.63 4.37
C LEU A 584 -9.59 40.12 5.60
N ILE A 585 -9.19 38.99 6.16
CA ILE A 585 -9.79 38.45 7.38
C ILE A 585 -9.64 39.46 8.53
N SER A 586 -8.44 40.01 8.75
CA SER A 586 -8.22 41.04 9.77
C SER A 586 -9.09 42.29 9.55
N LEU A 587 -9.27 42.75 8.30
CA LEU A 587 -10.09 43.90 7.96
C LEU A 587 -11.59 43.64 8.15
N ILE A 588 -12.08 42.45 7.76
CA ILE A 588 -13.47 42.02 7.97
C ILE A 588 -13.77 42.03 9.46
N LEU A 589 -12.94 41.35 10.26
CA LEU A 589 -13.09 41.29 11.71
C LEU A 589 -13.02 42.70 12.32
N SER A 590 -12.17 43.58 11.81
CA SER A 590 -12.07 44.98 12.26
C SER A 590 -13.26 45.87 11.88
N ALA A 591 -14.13 45.42 10.97
CA ALA A 591 -15.31 46.12 10.48
C ALA A 591 -16.63 45.62 11.10
N GLU A 592 -16.60 44.51 11.86
CA GLU A 592 -17.77 43.97 12.57
C GLU A 592 -18.14 44.77 13.84
N ASP A 593 -17.26 45.67 14.29
CA ASP A 593 -17.48 46.74 15.30
C ASP A 593 -17.59 48.12 14.64
#